data_AF-A0A7C7NE87-F1
#
_entry.id   AF-A0A7C7NE87-F1
#
_cell.length_a   1.000
_cell.length_b   1.000
_cell.length_c   1.000
_cell.angle_alpha   90.00
_cell.angle_beta   90.00
_cell.angle_gamma   90.00
#
_symmetry.space_group_name_H-M   'P 1'
#
loop_
_entity.id
_entity.type
_entity.pdbx_description
1 polymer ?
#
loop_
_entity_poly.entity_id
_entity_poly.type
_entity_poly.pdbx_seq_one_letter_code
_entity_poly.pdbx_strand_id
1 'polypeptide(L)'
;MDKTNIDSKHNQQEEITFNPDALAEKYLLERDKRLRQDANDQYLEVKGDFSYFAEDPYIDEEIERSPLEDEVEVVIVGGGFGGMLAAARLREAGIDDFRIIEKGGDFGGTWYWNRYPGASCDIESYIYFPLLEETGFIPKQKYTNAQETLDYCHVLSKKYNLYENVCLQTEVTSTEWDEEIQRWIIHTNKQD
;
A
#
# COMPACT_ATOMS: atom_id res chain seq x y z
N MET A 1 -11.50 51.08 12.65
CA MET A 1 -11.02 49.68 12.71
C MET A 1 -12.23 48.81 12.43
N ASP A 2 -12.37 48.41 11.18
CA ASP A 2 -13.53 47.68 10.68
C ASP A 2 -13.40 46.20 11.08
N LYS A 3 -14.40 45.67 11.78
CA LYS A 3 -14.46 44.28 12.28
C LYS A 3 -15.36 43.42 11.37
N THR A 4 -15.08 43.41 10.08
CA THR A 4 -15.95 42.73 9.10
C THR A 4 -15.10 42.03 8.06
N ASN A 5 -14.49 40.91 8.48
CA ASN A 5 -13.95 39.94 7.53
C ASN A 5 -14.03 38.51 8.09
N ILE A 6 -15.22 38.16 8.63
CA ILE A 6 -15.59 36.75 8.81
C ILE A 6 -16.48 36.43 7.61
N ASP A 7 -15.94 35.65 6.69
CA ASP A 7 -16.65 35.12 5.53
C ASP A 7 -17.89 34.34 6.00
N SER A 8 -19.07 34.95 5.84
CA SER A 8 -20.35 34.36 6.20
C SER A 8 -20.89 33.40 5.12
N LYS A 9 -20.17 33.17 4.01
CA LYS A 9 -20.63 32.25 2.95
C LYS A 9 -20.44 30.78 3.30
N HIS A 10 -19.58 30.46 4.26
CA HIS A 10 -19.29 29.08 4.68
C HIS A 10 -19.98 28.70 6.00
N ASN A 11 -20.73 29.61 6.59
CA ASN A 11 -21.50 29.39 7.82
C ASN A 11 -23.00 29.41 7.51
N GLN A 12 -23.41 28.69 6.45
CA GLN A 12 -24.82 28.45 6.20
C GLN A 12 -25.34 27.56 7.33
N GLN A 13 -26.12 28.14 8.24
CA GLN A 13 -27.05 27.35 9.05
C GLN A 13 -28.09 26.80 8.08
N GLU A 14 -27.75 25.71 7.39
CA GLU A 14 -28.69 24.99 6.55
C GLU A 14 -29.83 24.49 7.43
N GLU A 15 -31.05 24.88 7.06
CA GLU A 15 -32.26 24.36 7.68
C GLU A 15 -32.30 22.85 7.41
N ILE A 16 -32.05 22.05 8.45
CA ILE A 16 -31.92 20.60 8.30
C ILE A 16 -33.28 20.04 7.83
N THR A 17 -33.30 19.51 6.60
CA THR A 17 -34.53 19.02 5.94
C THR A 17 -34.98 17.63 6.39
N PHE A 18 -34.24 17.01 7.31
CA PHE A 18 -34.50 15.68 7.85
C PHE A 18 -34.38 15.69 9.38
N ASN A 19 -34.84 14.62 10.04
CA ASN A 19 -34.70 14.45 11.49
C ASN A 19 -33.36 13.74 11.81
N PRO A 20 -32.36 14.42 12.40
CA PRO A 20 -31.07 13.81 12.72
C PRO A 20 -31.15 12.69 13.74
N ASP A 21 -32.06 12.80 14.72
CA ASP A 21 -32.22 11.78 15.76
C ASP A 21 -32.77 10.49 15.16
N ALA A 22 -33.73 10.58 14.25
CA ALA A 22 -34.25 9.42 13.52
C ALA A 22 -33.19 8.77 12.61
N LEU A 23 -32.31 9.56 12.00
CA LEU A 23 -31.18 9.04 11.22
C LEU A 23 -30.17 8.32 12.12
N ALA A 24 -29.84 8.90 13.27
CA ALA A 24 -28.93 8.30 14.25
C ALA A 24 -29.50 6.98 14.80
N GLU A 25 -30.79 6.94 15.12
CA GLU A 25 -31.48 5.72 15.53
C GLU A 25 -31.41 4.65 14.44
N LYS A 26 -31.64 5.03 13.17
CA LYS A 26 -31.51 4.10 12.05
C LYS A 26 -30.09 3.55 11.92
N TYR A 27 -29.05 4.36 12.12
CA TYR A 27 -27.66 3.89 12.11
C TYR A 27 -27.38 2.89 13.24
N LEU A 28 -27.86 3.15 14.45
CA LEU A 28 -27.72 2.23 15.58
C LEU A 28 -28.41 0.89 15.29
N LEU A 29 -29.64 0.93 14.77
CA LEU A 29 -30.38 -0.28 14.39
C LEU A 29 -29.66 -1.12 13.32
N GLU A 30 -29.03 -0.48 12.31
CA GLU A 30 -28.28 -1.21 11.28
C GLU A 30 -26.92 -1.73 11.78
N ARG A 31 -26.24 -1.00 12.67
CA ARG A 31 -25.02 -1.46 13.35
C ARG A 31 -25.32 -2.69 14.19
N ASP A 32 -26.37 -2.64 15.01
CA ASP A 32 -26.67 -3.67 16.00
C ASP A 32 -27.05 -5.02 15.36
N LYS A 33 -27.58 -5.02 14.13
CA LYS A 33 -27.78 -6.24 13.33
C LYS A 33 -26.49 -7.01 13.00
N ARG A 34 -25.35 -6.32 13.01
CA ARG A 34 -24.04 -6.85 12.56
C ARG A 34 -23.02 -6.94 13.69
N LEU A 35 -23.39 -6.52 14.91
CA LEU A 35 -22.53 -6.68 16.08
C LEU A 35 -22.37 -8.18 16.38
N ARG A 36 -21.13 -8.62 16.49
CA ARG A 36 -20.80 -9.99 16.86
C ARG A 36 -19.85 -10.01 18.04
N GLN A 37 -19.95 -11.05 18.87
CA GLN A 37 -19.10 -11.22 20.05
C GLN A 37 -17.68 -11.65 19.68
N ASP A 38 -17.52 -12.41 18.59
CA ASP A 38 -16.25 -12.89 18.06
C ASP A 38 -15.48 -11.83 17.24
N ALA A 39 -16.06 -10.65 17.01
CA ALA A 39 -15.39 -9.51 16.38
C ALA A 39 -14.51 -9.90 15.17
N ASN A 40 -13.19 -9.67 15.22
CA ASN A 40 -12.27 -10.01 14.13
C ASN A 40 -11.99 -11.51 14.02
N ASP A 41 -12.20 -12.29 15.09
CA ASP A 41 -11.99 -13.74 15.10
C ASP A 41 -13.02 -14.49 14.24
N GLN A 42 -14.03 -13.78 13.71
CA GLN A 42 -14.94 -14.31 12.69
C GLN A 42 -14.22 -14.63 11.36
N TYR A 43 -13.06 -14.02 11.11
CA TYR A 43 -12.26 -14.24 9.91
C TYR A 43 -11.18 -15.28 10.20
N LEU A 44 -11.04 -16.24 9.28
CA LEU A 44 -10.00 -17.25 9.35
C LEU A 44 -8.95 -16.96 8.30
N GLU A 45 -7.69 -17.12 8.69
CA GLU A 45 -6.59 -17.08 7.72
C GLU A 45 -6.70 -18.25 6.75
N VAL A 46 -6.31 -17.99 5.51
CA VAL A 46 -6.30 -18.97 4.44
C VAL A 46 -5.10 -19.91 4.65
N LYS A 47 -5.32 -21.02 5.39
CA LYS A 47 -4.31 -22.04 5.71
C LYS A 47 -4.75 -23.44 5.29
N GLY A 48 -3.81 -24.39 5.30
CA GLY A 48 -4.07 -25.80 4.99
C GLY A 48 -4.48 -25.98 3.52
N ASP A 49 -5.55 -26.73 3.28
CA ASP A 49 -6.05 -27.05 1.93
C ASP A 49 -6.36 -25.82 1.05
N PHE A 50 -6.45 -24.63 1.65
CA PHE A 50 -6.78 -23.39 0.95
C PHE A 50 -5.59 -22.44 0.76
N SER A 51 -4.40 -22.76 1.27
CA SER A 51 -3.24 -21.83 1.27
C SER A 51 -2.91 -21.27 -0.12
N TYR A 52 -3.19 -22.04 -1.17
CA TYR A 52 -2.99 -21.63 -2.56
C TYR A 52 -3.73 -20.34 -2.96
N PHE A 53 -4.81 -19.95 -2.26
CA PHE A 53 -5.46 -18.66 -2.51
C PHE A 53 -4.63 -17.45 -2.06
N ALA A 54 -3.60 -17.66 -1.24
CA ALA A 54 -2.68 -16.63 -0.78
C ALA A 54 -1.32 -16.67 -1.51
N GLU A 55 -1.13 -17.64 -2.41
CA GLU A 55 0.06 -17.75 -3.26
C GLU A 55 -0.03 -16.75 -4.43
N ASP A 56 1.12 -16.46 -5.05
CA ASP A 56 1.21 -15.55 -6.19
C ASP A 56 0.75 -16.22 -7.48
N PRO A 57 -0.39 -15.82 -8.06
CA PRO A 57 -0.91 -16.46 -9.27
C PRO A 57 -0.30 -15.87 -10.56
N TYR A 58 0.60 -14.89 -10.47
CA TYR A 58 1.13 -14.15 -11.63
C TYR A 58 2.59 -14.47 -11.95
N ILE A 59 3.20 -15.38 -11.18
CA ILE A 59 4.54 -15.90 -11.44
C ILE A 59 4.43 -17.27 -12.11
N ASP A 60 5.11 -17.45 -13.24
CA ASP A 60 5.18 -18.76 -13.91
C ASP A 60 6.33 -19.61 -13.34
N GLU A 61 7.38 -18.96 -12.84
CA GLU A 61 8.58 -19.58 -12.28
C GLU A 61 8.98 -18.90 -10.96
N GLU A 62 9.51 -19.68 -10.02
CA GLU A 62 10.06 -19.13 -8.78
C GLU A 62 11.31 -18.30 -9.06
N ILE A 63 11.43 -17.14 -8.39
CA ILE A 63 12.62 -16.32 -8.41
C ILE A 63 13.62 -16.93 -7.43
N GLU A 64 14.57 -17.66 -7.99
CA GLU A 64 15.68 -18.24 -7.25
C GLU A 64 16.66 -17.15 -6.82
N ARG A 65 16.88 -17.05 -5.49
CA ARG A 65 17.93 -16.22 -4.90
C ARG A 65 18.56 -16.96 -3.73
N SER A 66 19.87 -16.80 -3.55
CA SER A 66 20.54 -17.29 -2.35
C SER A 66 20.09 -16.49 -1.11
N PRO A 67 20.11 -17.11 0.09
CA PRO A 67 19.93 -16.40 1.34
C PRO A 67 20.95 -15.25 1.47
N LEU A 68 20.53 -14.12 2.04
CA LEU A 68 21.32 -12.90 2.24
C LEU A 68 21.56 -12.65 3.74
N GLU A 69 22.78 -12.95 4.22
CA GLU A 69 23.21 -12.65 5.59
C GLU A 69 24.05 -11.35 5.63
N ASP A 70 23.47 -10.24 5.21
CA ASP A 70 24.15 -8.94 5.12
C ASP A 70 23.40 -7.83 5.89
N GLU A 71 24.03 -6.66 5.96
CA GLU A 71 23.50 -5.48 6.64
C GLU A 71 23.25 -4.39 5.61
N VAL A 72 22.15 -3.65 5.79
CA VAL A 72 21.82 -2.45 5.00
C VAL A 72 21.40 -1.32 5.94
N GLU A 73 21.60 -0.07 5.52
CA GLU A 73 21.20 1.10 6.31
C GLU A 73 19.68 1.17 6.52
N VAL A 74 18.88 0.82 5.50
CA VAL A 74 17.41 0.86 5.58
C VAL A 74 16.76 -0.37 4.96
N VAL A 75 15.81 -0.98 5.68
CA VAL A 75 14.90 -2.02 5.14
C VAL A 75 13.50 -1.44 4.94
N ILE A 76 12.93 -1.70 3.78
CA ILE A 76 11.58 -1.33 3.38
C ILE A 76 10.79 -2.61 3.14
N VAL A 77 9.71 -2.83 3.89
CA VAL A 77 8.82 -3.99 3.70
C VAL A 77 7.66 -3.58 2.80
N GLY A 78 7.60 -4.18 1.61
CA GLY A 78 6.57 -3.96 0.59
C GLY A 78 7.04 -3.14 -0.60
N GLY A 79 6.80 -3.67 -1.80
CA GLY A 79 7.04 -3.08 -3.12
C GLY A 79 5.81 -2.39 -3.72
N GLY A 80 4.85 -1.94 -2.90
CA GLY A 80 3.76 -1.05 -3.32
C GLY A 80 4.17 0.42 -3.33
N PHE A 81 3.25 1.33 -3.69
CA PHE A 81 3.55 2.77 -3.76
C PHE A 81 4.21 3.33 -2.49
N GLY A 82 3.81 2.90 -1.29
CA GLY A 82 4.45 3.34 -0.04
C GLY A 82 5.94 3.04 0.01
N GLY A 83 6.34 1.79 -0.24
CA GLY A 83 7.76 1.40 -0.25
C GLY A 83 8.53 1.97 -1.43
N MET A 84 7.91 2.04 -2.60
CA MET A 84 8.51 2.65 -3.79
C MET A 84 8.78 4.14 -3.59
N LEU A 85 7.87 4.87 -2.92
CA LEU A 85 8.07 6.28 -2.58
C LEU A 85 9.18 6.46 -1.56
N ALA A 86 9.21 5.62 -0.51
CA ALA A 86 10.29 5.65 0.46
C ALA A 86 11.67 5.45 -0.21
N ALA A 87 11.78 4.42 -1.05
CA ALA A 87 13.01 4.12 -1.78
C ALA A 87 13.39 5.24 -2.78
N ALA A 88 12.42 5.79 -3.51
CA ALA A 88 12.66 6.92 -4.42
C ALA A 88 13.21 8.13 -3.67
N ARG A 89 12.65 8.47 -2.50
CA ARG A 89 13.10 9.61 -1.68
C ARG A 89 14.44 9.36 -1.00
N LEU A 90 14.75 8.12 -0.57
CA LEU A 90 16.08 7.76 -0.08
C LEU A 90 17.14 7.98 -1.17
N ARG A 91 16.88 7.48 -2.38
CA ARG A 91 17.79 7.65 -3.52
C ARG A 91 18.00 9.11 -3.90
N GLU A 92 16.93 9.92 -3.92
CA GLU A 92 17.04 11.38 -4.14
C GLU A 92 17.84 12.09 -3.04
N ALA A 93 17.82 11.58 -1.81
CA ALA A 93 18.63 12.07 -0.70
C ALA A 93 20.09 11.57 -0.75
N GLY A 94 20.45 10.71 -1.71
CA GLY A 94 21.78 10.11 -1.84
C GLY A 94 22.02 8.92 -0.90
N ILE A 95 20.96 8.31 -0.38
CA ILE A 95 21.00 7.07 0.42
C ILE A 95 20.63 5.91 -0.50
N ASP A 96 21.65 5.21 -0.99
CA ASP A 96 21.49 4.06 -1.91
C ASP A 96 21.57 2.69 -1.21
N ASP A 97 22.02 2.67 0.05
CA ASP A 97 22.14 1.44 0.84
C ASP A 97 20.81 1.10 1.53
N PHE A 98 19.87 0.61 0.74
CA PHE A 98 18.59 0.12 1.24
C PHE A 98 18.19 -1.19 0.56
N ARG A 99 17.26 -1.90 1.21
CA ARG A 99 16.62 -3.08 0.66
C ARG A 99 15.10 -3.01 0.73
N ILE A 100 14.45 -3.31 -0.38
CA ILE A 100 13.00 -3.53 -0.46
C ILE A 100 12.75 -5.04 -0.40
N ILE A 101 11.89 -5.49 0.50
CA ILE A 101 11.48 -6.90 0.60
C ILE A 101 10.00 -6.98 0.17
N GLU A 102 9.71 -7.69 -0.91
CA GLU A 102 8.37 -7.83 -1.49
C GLU A 102 8.01 -9.31 -1.69
N LYS A 103 6.82 -9.67 -1.20
CA LYS A 103 6.31 -11.04 -1.30
C LYS A 103 5.94 -11.43 -2.73
N GLY A 104 5.49 -10.48 -3.53
CA GLY A 104 5.09 -10.69 -4.91
C GLY A 104 6.28 -10.83 -5.85
N GLY A 105 6.00 -11.30 -7.06
CA GLY A 105 6.97 -11.42 -8.14
C GLY A 105 7.36 -10.13 -8.85
N ASP A 106 6.75 -8.98 -8.54
CA ASP A 106 7.13 -7.66 -9.07
C ASP A 106 6.62 -6.53 -8.15
N PHE A 107 6.99 -5.29 -8.47
CA PHE A 107 6.46 -4.09 -7.85
C PHE A 107 4.97 -3.88 -8.15
N GLY A 108 4.32 -3.16 -7.24
CA GLY A 108 2.96 -2.65 -7.41
C GLY A 108 2.06 -2.87 -6.21
N GLY A 109 2.45 -3.76 -5.29
CA GLY A 109 1.68 -4.06 -4.07
C GLY A 109 0.24 -4.40 -4.41
N THR A 110 -0.73 -3.63 -3.90
CA THR A 110 -2.16 -3.79 -4.23
C THR A 110 -2.41 -3.96 -5.73
N TRP A 111 -1.72 -3.22 -6.59
CA TRP A 111 -1.94 -3.24 -8.04
C TRP A 111 -1.22 -4.39 -8.75
N TYR A 112 -0.21 -4.98 -8.10
CA TYR A 112 0.37 -6.25 -8.51
C TYR A 112 -0.60 -7.40 -8.21
N TRP A 113 -1.13 -7.45 -6.99
CA TRP A 113 -1.96 -8.56 -6.51
C TRP A 113 -3.40 -8.55 -7.07
N ASN A 114 -4.01 -7.37 -7.23
CA ASN A 114 -5.43 -7.25 -7.60
C ASN A 114 -5.60 -6.98 -9.10
N ARG A 115 -5.77 -8.05 -9.89
CA ARG A 115 -6.01 -7.97 -11.35
C ARG A 115 -7.36 -8.56 -11.78
N TYR A 116 -8.36 -8.54 -10.89
CA TYR A 116 -9.70 -9.01 -11.22
C TYR A 116 -10.39 -8.10 -12.26
N PRO A 117 -11.32 -8.63 -13.09
CA PRO A 117 -12.00 -7.82 -14.10
C PRO A 117 -12.73 -6.62 -13.50
N GLY A 118 -12.41 -5.42 -13.99
CA GLY A 118 -13.00 -4.16 -13.52
C GLY A 118 -12.28 -3.49 -12.36
N ALA A 119 -11.19 -4.08 -11.83
CA ALA A 119 -10.38 -3.46 -10.78
C ALA A 119 -9.92 -2.06 -11.20
N SER A 120 -10.22 -1.06 -10.36
CA SER A 120 -9.96 0.36 -10.62
C SER A 120 -9.72 1.12 -9.31
N CYS A 121 -9.02 2.25 -9.39
CA CYS A 121 -8.91 3.18 -8.28
C CYS A 121 -10.15 4.08 -8.23
N ASP A 122 -10.68 4.30 -7.04
CA ASP A 122 -11.81 5.19 -6.77
C ASP A 122 -11.40 6.66 -6.59
N ILE A 123 -10.10 6.93 -6.46
CA ILE A 123 -9.52 8.28 -6.42
C ILE A 123 -9.11 8.71 -7.83
N GLU A 124 -9.26 10.01 -8.10
CA GLU A 124 -8.79 10.60 -9.35
C GLU A 124 -7.28 10.36 -9.55
N SER A 125 -6.90 9.93 -10.74
CA SER A 125 -5.55 9.47 -11.07
C SER A 125 -4.48 10.55 -10.84
N TYR A 126 -4.77 11.81 -11.15
CA TYR A 126 -3.88 12.95 -10.90
C TYR A 126 -3.63 13.23 -9.41
N ILE A 127 -4.48 12.72 -8.53
CA ILE A 127 -4.35 12.83 -7.08
C ILE A 127 -3.71 11.56 -6.51
N TYR A 128 -4.08 10.40 -7.06
CA TYR A 128 -3.67 9.10 -6.54
C TYR A 128 -2.25 8.69 -6.96
N PHE A 129 -1.86 8.96 -8.21
CA PHE A 129 -0.54 8.57 -8.70
C PHE A 129 0.54 9.50 -8.12
N PRO A 130 1.50 8.95 -7.36
CA PRO A 130 2.56 9.77 -6.80
C PRO A 130 3.62 10.06 -7.87
N LEU A 131 4.33 11.19 -7.77
CA LEU A 131 5.49 11.52 -8.63
C LEU A 131 5.17 11.72 -10.13
N LEU A 132 3.94 12.15 -10.46
CA LEU A 132 3.54 12.40 -11.85
C LEU A 132 4.39 13.47 -12.54
N GLU A 133 4.75 14.54 -11.82
CA GLU A 133 5.58 15.60 -12.37
C GLU A 133 7.00 15.10 -12.64
N GLU A 134 7.59 14.37 -11.69
CA GLU A 134 8.93 13.82 -11.84
C GLU A 134 8.98 12.79 -12.97
N THR A 135 7.96 11.93 -13.12
CA THR A 135 7.92 10.92 -14.19
C THR A 135 7.51 11.49 -15.56
N GLY A 136 6.82 12.62 -15.60
CA GLY A 136 6.18 13.14 -16.80
C GLY A 136 5.03 12.25 -17.31
N PHE A 137 4.56 11.31 -16.48
CA PHE A 137 3.48 10.40 -16.86
C PHE A 137 2.14 11.15 -16.88
N ILE A 138 1.34 10.90 -17.91
CA ILE A 138 0.01 11.49 -18.05
C ILE A 138 -1.01 10.34 -17.97
N PRO A 139 -1.80 10.25 -16.89
CA PRO A 139 -2.87 9.26 -16.79
C PRO A 139 -3.85 9.35 -17.95
N LYS A 140 -4.20 8.20 -18.54
CA LYS A 140 -5.11 8.09 -19.70
C LYS A 140 -6.56 8.38 -19.31
N GLN A 141 -6.92 8.19 -18.05
CA GLN A 141 -8.28 8.28 -17.54
C GLN A 141 -8.33 9.04 -16.22
N LYS A 142 -9.47 9.70 -15.94
CA LYS A 142 -9.71 10.38 -14.66
C LYS A 142 -9.67 9.40 -13.49
N TYR A 143 -10.25 8.21 -13.67
CA TYR A 143 -10.17 7.09 -12.72
C TYR A 143 -9.43 5.95 -13.42
N THR A 144 -8.25 5.62 -12.92
CA THR A 144 -7.34 4.64 -13.51
C THR A 144 -7.79 3.21 -13.18
N ASN A 145 -7.57 2.30 -14.13
CA ASN A 145 -7.78 0.87 -13.90
C ASN A 145 -6.51 0.21 -13.33
N ALA A 146 -6.64 -1.04 -12.85
CA ALA A 146 -5.53 -1.75 -12.25
C ALA A 146 -4.34 -1.93 -13.21
N GLN A 147 -4.59 -2.14 -14.51
CA GLN A 147 -3.52 -2.32 -15.49
C GLN A 147 -2.69 -1.06 -15.67
N GLU A 148 -3.32 0.11 -15.85
CA GLU A 148 -2.61 1.38 -15.98
C GLU A 148 -1.84 1.73 -14.69
N THR A 149 -2.41 1.41 -13.53
CA THR A 149 -1.71 1.63 -12.27
C THR A 149 -0.48 0.72 -12.13
N LEU A 150 -0.58 -0.55 -12.50
CA LEU A 150 0.57 -1.46 -12.49
C LEU A 150 1.64 -1.02 -13.51
N ASP A 151 1.23 -0.60 -14.71
CA ASP A 151 2.14 -0.01 -15.70
C ASP A 151 2.88 1.20 -15.11
N TYR A 152 2.18 2.04 -14.33
CA TYR A 152 2.78 3.19 -13.66
C TYR A 152 3.78 2.78 -12.56
N CYS A 153 3.51 1.71 -11.81
CA CYS A 153 4.48 1.14 -10.88
C CYS A 153 5.78 0.75 -11.61
N HIS A 154 5.69 0.16 -12.81
CA HIS A 154 6.88 -0.16 -13.60
C HIS A 154 7.62 1.09 -14.11
N VAL A 155 6.92 2.20 -14.35
CA VAL A 155 7.55 3.48 -14.69
C VAL A 155 8.37 3.99 -13.50
N LEU A 156 7.79 3.95 -12.29
CA LEU A 156 8.47 4.37 -11.06
C LEU A 156 9.68 3.50 -10.74
N SER A 157 9.53 2.17 -10.78
CA SER A 157 10.62 1.25 -10.48
C SER A 157 11.81 1.45 -11.41
N LYS A 158 11.57 1.70 -12.70
CA LYS A 158 12.62 2.01 -13.68
C LYS A 158 13.24 3.39 -13.48
N LYS A 159 12.41 4.43 -13.27
CA LYS A 159 12.89 5.81 -13.07
C LYS A 159 13.86 5.92 -11.91
N TYR A 160 13.56 5.23 -10.81
CA TYR A 160 14.37 5.24 -9.59
C TYR A 160 15.28 4.02 -9.45
N ASN A 161 15.39 3.19 -10.49
CA ASN A 161 16.25 2.01 -10.53
C ASN A 161 16.09 1.07 -9.32
N LEU A 162 14.84 0.87 -8.89
CA LEU A 162 14.50 0.15 -7.65
C LEU A 162 14.75 -1.36 -7.74
N TYR A 163 14.82 -1.91 -8.96
CA TYR A 163 15.09 -3.34 -9.16
C TYR A 163 16.46 -3.78 -8.65
N GLU A 164 17.42 -2.85 -8.47
CA GLU A 164 18.74 -3.18 -7.91
C GLU A 164 18.71 -3.49 -6.41
N ASN A 165 17.69 -2.99 -5.70
CA ASN A 165 17.60 -3.05 -4.24
C ASN A 165 16.46 -3.93 -3.74
N VAL A 166 15.78 -4.70 -4.59
CA VAL A 166 14.59 -5.47 -4.22
C VAL A 166 14.86 -6.97 -4.12
N CYS A 167 14.33 -7.58 -3.06
CA CYS A 167 14.15 -9.02 -2.94
C CYS A 167 12.67 -9.35 -3.18
N LEU A 168 12.37 -9.78 -4.41
CA LEU A 168 11.04 -10.25 -4.81
C LEU A 168 10.81 -11.69 -4.32
N GLN A 169 9.57 -12.17 -4.36
CA GLN A 169 9.16 -13.48 -3.85
C GLN A 169 9.70 -13.78 -2.43
N THR A 170 9.76 -12.75 -1.59
CA THR A 170 10.34 -12.82 -0.25
C THR A 170 9.39 -12.22 0.76
N GLU A 171 9.02 -13.02 1.76
CA GLU A 171 8.11 -12.61 2.84
C GLU A 171 8.90 -12.46 4.13
N VAL A 172 8.82 -11.28 4.75
CA VAL A 172 9.35 -11.07 6.11
C VAL A 172 8.51 -11.90 7.09
N THR A 173 9.18 -12.72 7.89
CA THR A 173 8.56 -13.62 8.87
C THR A 173 8.69 -13.10 10.30
N SER A 174 9.74 -12.32 10.60
CA SER A 174 9.88 -11.60 11.87
C SER A 174 10.75 -10.36 11.75
N THR A 175 10.56 -9.45 12.71
CA THR A 175 11.37 -8.23 12.88
C THR A 175 11.62 -8.03 14.37
N GLU A 176 12.88 -8.04 14.79
CA GLU A 176 13.26 -7.93 16.20
C GLU A 176 14.27 -6.80 16.38
N TRP A 177 14.08 -5.96 17.38
CA TRP A 177 15.06 -4.92 17.71
C TRP A 177 16.11 -5.50 18.66
N ASP A 178 17.37 -5.45 18.26
CA ASP A 178 18.51 -5.79 19.10
C ASP A 178 19.05 -4.51 19.76
N GLU A 179 18.89 -4.42 21.08
CA GLU A 179 19.34 -3.28 21.88
C GLU A 179 20.86 -3.17 22.01
N GLU A 180 21.60 -4.27 21.88
CA GLU A 180 23.06 -4.29 22.03
C GLU A 180 23.74 -3.65 20.81
N ILE A 181 23.32 -4.05 19.61
CA ILE A 181 23.88 -3.52 18.35
C ILE A 181 23.07 -2.34 17.79
N GLN A 182 21.93 -2.00 18.41
CA GLN A 182 21.01 -0.94 18.02
C GLN A 182 20.52 -1.07 16.57
N ARG A 183 20.09 -2.28 16.19
CA ARG A 183 19.65 -2.60 14.83
C ARG A 183 18.44 -3.51 14.84
N TRP A 184 17.68 -3.47 13.75
CA TRP A 184 16.64 -4.45 13.49
C TRP A 184 17.25 -5.71 12.88
N ILE A 185 16.92 -6.87 13.44
CA ILE A 185 17.14 -8.19 12.85
C ILE A 185 15.86 -8.56 12.11
N ILE A 186 15.99 -8.84 10.82
CA ILE A 186 14.88 -9.16 9.93
C ILE A 186 15.08 -10.60 9.45
N HIS A 187 14.05 -11.43 9.59
CA HIS A 187 14.06 -12.78 9.03
C HIS A 187 13.02 -12.93 7.93
N THR A 188 13.30 -13.78 6.94
CA THR A 188 12.41 -14.04 5.81
C THR A 188 12.12 -15.53 5.60
N ASN A 189 11.16 -15.82 4.73
CA ASN A 189 10.82 -17.17 4.30
C ASN A 189 11.92 -17.84 3.42
N LYS A 190 13.00 -17.12 3.08
CA LYS A 190 14.17 -17.67 2.37
C LYS A 190 15.29 -18.13 3.31
N GLN A 191 15.03 -18.16 4.63
CA GLN A 191 15.99 -18.58 5.66
C GLN A 191 17.22 -17.66 5.73
N ASP A 192 16.99 -16.36 5.52
CA ASP A 192 17.90 -15.27 5.82
C ASP A 192 17.27 -14.29 6.80
#